data_AF-A0A3D4EI68-F1
#
_entry.id   AF-A0A3D4EI68-F1
#
_cell.length_a   1.000
_cell.length_b   1.000
_cell.length_c   1.000
_cell.angle_alpha   90.00
_cell.angle_beta   90.00
_cell.angle_gamma   90.00
#
_symmetry.space_group_name_H-M   'P 1'
#
loop_
_entity.id
_entity.type
_entity.pdbx_description
1 polymer ?
#
loop_
_entity_poly.entity_id
_entity_poly.type
_entity_poly.pdbx_seq_one_letter_code
_entity_poly.pdbx_strand_id
1 'polypeptide(L)'
;MFNKIKEKVINFCRWVWGECKDVKTFLLLLGVIAVVYSPVWVGYLLSAIFGWTWASVMASACLVFWAGPFTPFFPICIAITLAIKRWSERRKKK
;
A
#
# COMPACT_ATOMS: atom_id res chain seq x y z
N MET A 1 10.95 2.28 -23.94
CA MET A 1 10.58 1.35 -22.85
C MET A 1 9.55 1.96 -21.88
N PHE A 2 9.72 3.22 -21.47
CA PHE A 2 8.80 3.93 -20.56
C PHE A 2 7.33 4.02 -21.03
N ASN A 3 7.06 4.20 -22.33
CA ASN A 3 5.67 4.30 -22.82
C ASN A 3 4.87 3.01 -22.61
N LYS A 4 5.48 1.82 -22.81
CA LYS A 4 4.84 0.53 -22.52
C LYS A 4 4.50 0.33 -21.04
N ILE A 5 5.36 0.85 -20.15
CA ILE A 5 5.13 0.79 -18.70
C ILE A 5 3.99 1.73 -18.32
N LYS A 6 3.99 2.96 -18.86
CA LYS A 6 2.90 3.93 -18.65
C LYS A 6 1.56 3.40 -19.11
N GLU A 7 1.47 2.80 -20.30
CA GLU A 7 0.22 2.18 -20.78
C GLU A 7 -0.25 1.04 -19.87
N LYS A 8 0.68 0.19 -19.41
CA LYS A 8 0.34 -0.90 -18.49
C LYS A 8 -0.15 -0.38 -17.14
N VAL A 9 0.46 0.68 -16.62
CA VAL A 9 0.04 1.36 -15.38
C VAL A 9 -1.30 2.07 -15.58
N ILE A 10 -1.54 2.73 -16.71
CA ILE A 10 -2.81 3.41 -17.00
C ILE A 10 -3.94 2.39 -17.11
N ASN A 11 -3.75 1.29 -17.84
CA ASN A 11 -4.75 0.22 -17.90
C ASN A 11 -4.98 -0.42 -16.53
N PHE A 12 -3.93 -0.59 -15.72
CA PHE A 12 -4.05 -1.09 -14.36
C PHE A 12 -4.86 -0.11 -13.50
N CYS A 13 -4.57 1.19 -13.52
CA CYS A 13 -5.34 2.22 -12.83
C CYS A 13 -6.80 2.27 -13.30
N ARG A 14 -7.06 2.13 -14.60
CA ARG A 14 -8.42 2.14 -15.15
C ARG A 14 -9.22 0.91 -14.71
N TRP A 15 -8.57 -0.26 -14.68
CA TRP A 15 -9.15 -1.50 -14.17
C TRP A 15 -9.40 -1.44 -12.65
N VAL A 16 -8.43 -0.92 -11.90
CA VAL A 16 -8.55 -0.66 -10.45
C VAL A 16 -9.69 0.32 -10.18
N TRP A 17 -9.84 1.38 -10.96
CA TRP A 17 -10.93 2.34 -10.84
C TRP A 17 -12.30 1.68 -11.08
N GLY A 18 -12.37 0.69 -11.97
CA GLY A 18 -13.55 -0.16 -12.17
C GLY A 18 -13.89 -1.02 -10.95
N GLU A 19 -12.89 -1.64 -10.32
CA GLU A 19 -13.06 -2.46 -9.10
C GLU A 19 -13.28 -1.62 -7.82
N CYS A 20 -12.74 -0.38 -7.77
CA CYS A 20 -12.81 0.48 -6.58
C CYS A 20 -14.20 1.11 -6.35
N LYS A 21 -15.14 0.90 -7.27
CA LYS A 21 -16.56 1.28 -7.07
C LYS A 21 -17.23 0.46 -5.95
N ASP A 22 -16.60 -0.64 -5.53
CA ASP A 22 -17.00 -1.42 -4.36
C ASP A 22 -16.41 -0.83 -3.06
N VAL A 23 -17.25 -0.17 -2.27
CA VAL A 23 -16.88 0.46 -0.98
C VAL A 23 -16.17 -0.50 -0.03
N LYS A 24 -16.48 -1.80 -0.07
CA LYS A 24 -15.82 -2.83 0.75
C LYS A 24 -14.35 -3.05 0.34
N THR A 25 -14.05 -2.94 -0.95
CA THR A 25 -12.68 -3.05 -1.48
C THR A 25 -11.87 -1.81 -1.09
N PHE A 26 -12.49 -0.63 -1.10
CA PHE A 26 -11.85 0.61 -0.64
C PHE A 26 -11.50 0.55 0.86
N LEU A 27 -12.41 0.02 1.69
CA LEU A 27 -12.17 -0.14 3.12
C LEU A 27 -11.02 -1.12 3.41
N LEU A 28 -10.93 -2.21 2.65
CA LEU A 28 -9.81 -3.17 2.71
C LEU A 28 -8.49 -2.52 2.29
N LEU A 29 -8.50 -1.75 1.20
CA LEU A 29 -7.35 -0.98 0.74
C LEU A 29 -6.84 -0.02 1.81
N LEU A 30 -7.76 0.70 2.47
CA LEU A 30 -7.43 1.60 3.57
C LEU A 30 -6.77 0.87 4.74
N GLY A 31 -7.29 -0.30 5.11
CA GLY A 31 -6.69 -1.15 6.14
C GLY A 31 -5.30 -1.64 5.77
N VAL A 32 -5.09 -2.07 4.51
CA VAL A 32 -3.77 -2.48 4.02
C VAL A 32 -2.79 -1.31 4.03
N ILE A 33 -3.21 -0.12 3.61
CA ILE A 33 -2.38 1.10 3.68
C ILE A 33 -1.97 1.36 5.13
N ALA A 34 -2.89 1.29 6.09
CA ALA A 34 -2.59 1.49 7.50
C ALA A 34 -1.56 0.48 8.04
N VAL A 35 -1.68 -0.80 7.67
CA VAL A 35 -0.74 -1.86 8.06
C VAL A 35 0.63 -1.64 7.43
N VAL A 36 0.69 -1.32 6.14
CA VAL A 36 1.97 -1.11 5.44
C VAL A 36 2.65 0.19 5.89
N TYR A 37 1.88 1.19 6.32
CA TYR A 37 2.41 2.40 6.98
C TYR A 37 2.78 2.19 8.45
N SER A 38 2.35 1.10 9.09
CA SER A 38 2.66 0.80 10.49
C SER A 38 4.14 0.95 10.86
N PRO A 39 5.14 0.58 10.02
CA PRO A 39 6.55 0.76 10.36
C PRO A 39 6.95 2.24 10.48
N VAL A 40 6.30 3.13 9.70
CA VAL A 40 6.53 4.58 9.77
C VAL A 40 6.01 5.11 11.10
N TRP A 41 4.77 4.78 11.46
CA TRP A 41 4.17 5.19 12.73
C TRP A 41 4.95 4.67 13.93
N VAL A 42 5.34 3.40 13.90
CA VAL A 42 6.14 2.78 14.97
C VAL A 42 7.53 3.42 15.06
N GLY A 43 8.17 3.75 13.93
CA GLY A 43 9.46 4.45 13.90
C GLY A 43 9.41 5.85 14.51
N TYR A 44 8.36 6.62 14.22
CA TYR A 44 8.13 7.92 14.86
C TYR A 44 7.81 7.80 16.36
N LEU A 45 6.99 6.81 16.75
CA LEU A 45 6.65 6.58 18.15
C LEU A 45 7.89 6.18 18.97
N LEU A 46 8.73 5.28 18.44
CA LEU A 46 9.99 4.90 19.08
C LEU A 46 10.95 6.08 19.19
N SER A 47 11.04 6.91 18.15
CA SER A 47 11.89 8.11 18.19
C SER A 47 11.41 9.11 19.25
N ALA A 48 10.09 9.29 19.41
CA ALA A 48 9.51 10.14 20.43
C ALA A 48 9.73 9.62 21.87
N ILE A 49 9.71 8.29 22.07
CA ILE A 49 9.87 7.67 23.39
C ILE A 49 11.34 7.57 23.80
N PHE A 50 12.24 7.16 22.89
CA PHE A 50 13.65 6.90 23.19
C PHE A 50 14.60 8.06 22.83
N GLY A 51 14.11 9.09 22.12
CA GLY A 51 14.95 10.21 21.65
C GLY A 51 15.97 9.81 20.59
N TRP A 52 15.84 8.63 19.97
CA TRP A 52 16.78 8.15 18.97
C TRP A 52 16.56 8.84 17.62
N THR A 53 17.54 9.65 17.23
CA THR A 53 17.61 10.35 15.94
C THR A 53 17.75 9.40 14.74
N TRP A 54 18.32 8.21 14.95
CA TRP A 54 18.39 7.18 13.90
C TRP A 54 17.02 6.60 13.53
N ALA A 55 16.12 6.49 14.52
CA ALA A 55 14.75 6.02 14.29
C ALA A 55 13.92 7.02 13.46
N SER A 56 14.08 8.33 13.71
CA SER A 56 13.43 9.36 12.90
C SER A 56 13.97 9.43 11.47
N VAL A 57 15.28 9.22 11.28
CA VAL A 57 15.89 9.17 9.94
C VAL A 57 15.39 7.96 9.16
N MET A 58 15.32 6.78 9.79
CA MET A 58 14.74 5.58 9.17
C MET A 58 13.25 5.78 8.82
N ALA A 59 12.46 6.35 9.73
CA ALA A 59 11.04 6.62 9.48
C ALA A 59 10.83 7.62 8.32
N SER A 60 11.66 8.66 8.26
CA SER A 60 11.61 9.67 7.20
C SER A 60 12.07 9.09 5.86
N ALA A 61 13.11 8.25 5.84
CA ALA A 61 13.54 7.53 4.66
C ALA A 61 12.46 6.56 4.15
N CYS A 62 11.77 5.85 5.05
CA CYS A 62 10.62 5.02 4.69
C CYS A 62 9.46 5.85 4.14
N LEU A 63 9.16 7.03 4.70
CA LEU A 63 8.15 7.94 4.15
C LEU A 63 8.49 8.41 2.74
N VAL A 64 9.70 8.90 2.54
CA VAL A 64 10.17 9.38 1.23
C VAL A 64 10.25 8.24 0.23
N PHE A 65 10.64 7.05 0.68
CA PHE A 65 10.54 5.83 -0.11
C PHE A 65 9.09 5.62 -0.55
N TRP A 66 8.13 5.52 0.37
CA TRP A 66 6.71 5.34 0.02
C TRP A 66 6.10 6.49 -0.82
N ALA A 67 6.62 7.72 -0.71
CA ALA A 67 6.18 8.88 -1.49
C ALA A 67 6.86 8.98 -2.88
N GLY A 68 7.83 8.10 -3.17
CA GLY A 68 8.58 8.14 -4.42
C GLY A 68 7.74 7.70 -5.63
N PRO A 69 7.86 8.37 -6.80
CA PRO A 69 7.05 8.09 -8.01
C PRO A 69 7.30 6.71 -8.63
N PHE A 70 8.34 6.00 -8.17
CA PHE A 70 8.70 4.65 -8.63
C PHE A 70 8.39 3.56 -7.61
N THR A 71 7.82 3.89 -6.45
CA THR A 71 7.53 2.83 -5.49
C THR A 71 6.25 2.11 -5.87
N PRO A 72 6.28 0.76 -5.92
CA PRO A 72 5.12 -0.04 -6.23
C PRO A 72 4.10 -0.08 -5.08
N PHE A 73 3.96 0.98 -4.28
CA PHE A 73 3.08 0.99 -3.11
C PHE A 73 1.63 0.71 -3.46
N PHE A 74 1.09 1.48 -4.40
CA PHE A 74 -0.26 1.29 -4.92
C PHE A 74 -0.46 -0.11 -5.51
N PRO A 75 0.36 -0.58 -6.46
CA PRO A 75 0.18 -1.91 -7.03
C PRO A 75 0.37 -3.03 -5.99
N ILE A 76 1.23 -2.86 -4.99
CA ILE A 76 1.36 -3.81 -3.86
C ILE A 76 0.08 -3.84 -3.02
N CYS A 77 -0.46 -2.68 -2.63
CA CYS A 77 -1.68 -2.60 -1.84
C CYS A 77 -2.86 -3.23 -2.58
N ILE A 78 -2.96 -2.99 -3.88
CA ILE A 78 -3.98 -3.60 -4.75
C ILE A 78 -3.78 -5.12 -4.85
N ALA A 79 -2.55 -5.59 -5.06
CA ALA A 79 -2.26 -7.02 -5.16
C ALA A 79 -2.61 -7.77 -3.87
N ILE A 80 -2.26 -7.20 -2.71
CA ILE A 80 -2.59 -7.75 -1.38
C ILE A 80 -4.11 -7.77 -1.19
N THR A 81 -4.80 -6.67 -1.53
CA THR A 81 -6.26 -6.58 -1.41
C THR A 81 -6.96 -7.65 -2.26
N LEU A 82 -6.50 -7.87 -3.50
CA LEU A 82 -7.02 -8.93 -4.37
C LEU A 82 -6.70 -10.33 -3.84
N ALA A 83 -5.51 -10.53 -3.27
CA ALA A 83 -5.12 -11.80 -2.65
C ALA A 83 -6.04 -12.12 -1.47
N ILE A 84 -6.34 -11.14 -0.61
CA ILE A 84 -7.27 -11.29 0.52
C ILE A 84 -8.70 -11.56 0.03
N LYS A 85 -9.19 -10.80 -0.97
CA LYS A 85 -10.54 -11.02 -1.56
C LYS A 85 -10.68 -12.45 -2.09
N ARG A 86 -9.70 -12.93 -2.88
CA ARG A 86 -9.66 -14.32 -3.38
C ARG A 86 -9.58 -15.35 -2.27
N TRP A 87 -8.89 -15.04 -1.17
CA TRP A 87 -8.78 -15.95 -0.03
C TRP A 87 -10.11 -16.03 0.74
N SER A 88 -10.79 -14.91 0.96
CA SER A 88 -12.11 -14.84 1.60
C SER A 88 -13.18 -15.59 0.82
N GLU A 89 -13.23 -15.45 -0.51
CA GLU A 89 -14.17 -16.21 -1.35
C GLU A 89 -13.91 -17.72 -1.30
N ARG A 90 -12.65 -18.15 -1.27
CA ARG A 90 -12.30 -19.56 -1.09
C ARG A 90 -12.76 -20.13 0.24
N ARG A 91 -12.79 -19.31 1.30
CA ARG A 91 -13.30 -19.71 2.62
C ARG A 91 -14.83 -19.77 2.68
N LYS A 92 -15.55 -18.95 1.90
CA LYS A 92 -17.02 -18.98 1.82
C LYS A 92 -17.58 -20.12 0.97
N LYS A 93 -16.79 -20.68 0.05
CA LYS A 93 -17.17 -21.84 -0.78
C LYS A 93 -16.95 -23.20 -0.12
N LYS A 94 -16.41 -23.22 1.11
CA LYS A 94 -16.21 -24.43 1.92
C LYS A 94 -17.20 -24.41 3.06
#